data_AF-A0A349PRK9-F1
#
_entry.id   AF-A0A349PRK9-F1
#
_cell.length_a   1.000
_cell.length_b   1.000
_cell.length_c   1.000
_cell.angle_alpha   90.00
_cell.angle_beta   90.00
_cell.angle_gamma   90.00
#
_symmetry.space_group_name_H-M   'P 1'
#
loop_
_entity.id
_entity.type
_entity.pdbx_description
1 polymer ?
#
loop_
_entity_poly.entity_id
_entity_poly.type
_entity_poly.pdbx_seq_one_letter_code
_entity_poly.pdbx_strand_id
1 'polypeptide(L)' 'MKTILVEIKTRKAFAILKELEDLDVLKIIKNNISVKKTNLSEKYRGVFTTKDAESFNKHTQIMRKEWENT' A
#
# COMPACT_ATOMS: atom_id res chain seq x y z
N MET A 1 24.35 -20.91 -9.68
CA MET A 1 24.14 -19.65 -8.92
C MET A 1 23.95 -20.00 -7.46
N LYS A 2 24.66 -19.34 -6.54
CA LYS A 2 24.53 -19.56 -5.10
C LYS A 2 23.94 -18.30 -4.47
N THR A 3 22.72 -18.40 -3.96
CA THR A 3 22.03 -17.26 -3.35
C THR A 3 22.31 -17.26 -1.86
N ILE A 4 22.85 -16.14 -1.35
CA ILE A 4 23.15 -15.95 0.07
C ILE A 4 22.29 -14.78 0.56
N LEU A 5 21.58 -15.01 1.67
CA LEU A 5 20.79 -13.97 2.31
C LEU A 5 21.68 -13.22 3.31
N VAL A 6 21.72 -11.89 3.16
CA VAL A 6 22.54 -11.01 4.01
C VAL A 6 21.66 -9.95 4.67
N GLU A 7 21.86 -9.73 5.96
CA GLU A 7 21.18 -8.68 6.70
C GLU A 7 22.00 -7.39 6.70
N ILE A 8 21.40 -6.30 6.25
CA ILE A 8 22.06 -4.99 6.19
C ILE A 8 21.80 -4.25 7.50
N LYS A 9 22.84 -4.14 8.34
CA LYS A 9 22.74 -3.46 9.65
C LYS A 9 22.96 -1.95 9.60
N THR A 10 23.58 -1.42 8.55
CA THR A 10 23.91 0.01 8.44
C THR A 10 23.52 0.58 7.09
N ARG A 11 23.09 1.84 7.06
CA ARG A 11 22.73 2.54 5.82
C ARG A 11 23.91 2.67 4.85
N LYS A 12 25.13 2.80 5.37
CA LYS A 12 26.36 2.89 4.55
C LYS A 12 26.63 1.60 3.76
N ALA A 13 26.31 0.44 4.34
CA ALA A 13 26.52 -0.83 3.67
C ALA A 13 25.67 -0.99 2.39
N PHE A 14 24.52 -0.30 2.29
CA PHE A 14 23.71 -0.32 1.08
C PHE A 14 24.41 0.34 -0.11
N ALA A 15 25.16 1.43 0.11
CA ALA A 15 25.91 2.09 -0.96
C ALA A 15 27.00 1.17 -1.52
N ILE A 16 27.75 0.51 -0.63
CA ILE A 16 28.81 -0.45 -0.98
C ILE A 16 28.24 -1.64 -1.76
N LEU A 17 27.08 -2.16 -1.35
CA LEU A 17 26.41 -3.24 -2.07
C LEU A 17 25.97 -2.83 -3.48
N LYS A 18 25.54 -1.57 -3.64
CA LYS A 18 25.18 -1.04 -4.95
C LYS A 18 26.41 -0.90 -5.86
N GLU A 19 27.54 -0.44 -5.31
CA GLU A 19 28.81 -0.38 -6.06
C GLU A 19 29.27 -1.78 -6.49
N LEU A 20 29.11 -2.79 -5.63
CA LEU A 20 29.41 -4.19 -5.98
C LEU A 20 28.45 -4.78 -7.03
N GLU A 21 27.21 -4.30 -7.08
CA GLU A 21 26.24 -4.65 -8.13
C GLU A 21 26.62 -4.02 -9.48
N ASP A 22 27.07 -2.76 -9.49
CA ASP A 22 27.61 -2.09 -10.69
C ASP A 22 28.85 -2.80 -11.26
N LEU A 23 29.63 -3.45 -10.39
CA LEU A 23 30.79 -4.28 -10.78
C LEU A 23 30.42 -5.73 -11.16
N ASP A 24 29.13 -6.07 -11.21
CA ASP A 24 28.58 -7.39 -11.55
C ASP A 24 29.05 -8.53 -10.61
N VAL A 25 29.52 -8.18 -9.40
CA VAL A 25 30.00 -9.15 -8.40
C VAL A 25 28.83 -9.80 -7.66
N LEU A 26 27.74 -9.05 -7.44
CA LEU A 26 26.54 -9.51 -6.76
C LEU A 26 25.29 -8.87 -7.37
N LYS A 27 24.14 -9.53 -7.19
CA LYS A 27 22.83 -9.01 -7.62
C LYS A 27 21.93 -8.81 -6.42
N ILE A 28 21.37 -7.61 -6.25
CA ILE A 28 20.49 -7.29 -5.14
C ILE A 28 19.08 -7.81 -5.45
N ILE A 29 18.70 -8.93 -4.85
CA ILE A 29 17.36 -9.50 -4.96
C ILE A 29 16.44 -8.79 -3.98
N LYS A 30 15.80 -7.70 -4.42
CA LYS A 30 14.71 -7.07 -3.64
C LYS A 30 13.48 -7.93 -3.74
N ASN A 31 13.23 -8.77 -2.74
CA ASN A 31 11.93 -9.39 -2.59
C ASN A 31 10.97 -8.25 -2.21
N ASN A 32 10.20 -7.77 -3.19
CA ASN A 32 9.20 -6.74 -2.96
C ASN A 32 8.13 -7.39 -2.08
N ILE A 33 8.33 -7.33 -0.76
CA ILE A 33 7.24 -7.43 0.19
C ILE A 33 6.45 -6.16 -0.07
N SER A 34 5.70 -6.13 -1.17
CA SER A 34 4.70 -5.11 -1.38
C SER A 34 3.79 -5.30 -0.19
N VAL A 35 3.89 -4.39 0.78
CA VAL A 35 2.86 -4.21 1.79
C VAL A 35 1.59 -4.13 0.96
N LYS A 36 0.79 -5.20 0.96
CA LYS A 36 -0.48 -5.24 0.23
C LYS A 36 -1.18 -3.96 0.66
N LYS A 37 -1.33 -3.00 -0.25
CA LYS A 37 -2.18 -1.83 -0.01
C LYS A 37 -3.56 -2.44 0.19
N THR A 38 -3.95 -2.62 1.45
CA THR A 38 -5.28 -3.08 1.80
C THR A 38 -6.24 -2.12 1.13
N ASN A 39 -7.05 -2.66 0.21
CA ASN A 39 -8.03 -1.84 -0.48
C ASN A 39 -8.95 -1.24 0.58
N LEU A 40 -9.34 0.04 0.44
CA LEU A 40 -10.25 0.68 1.38
C LEU A 40 -11.55 -0.14 1.51
N SER A 41 -11.99 -0.77 0.43
CA SER A 41 -13.13 -1.70 0.46
C SER A 41 -12.92 -2.89 1.41
N GLU A 42 -11.71 -3.44 1.50
CA GLU A 42 -11.37 -4.53 2.41
C GLU A 42 -11.28 -4.03 3.86
N LYS A 43 -10.77 -2.82 4.08
CA LYS A 43 -10.65 -2.21 5.42
C LYS A 43 -12.01 -1.96 6.07
N TYR A 44 -13.01 -1.56 5.29
CA TYR A 44 -14.34 -1.20 5.80
C TYR A 44 -15.39 -2.30 5.59
N ARG A 45 -14.99 -3.50 5.14
CA ARG A 45 -15.91 -4.63 4.91
C ARG A 45 -16.50 -5.11 6.23
N GLY A 46 -17.81 -4.96 6.40
CA GLY A 46 -18.55 -5.38 7.60
C GLY A 46 -18.56 -4.37 8.75
N VAL A 47 -17.90 -3.21 8.61
CA VAL A 47 -17.97 -2.12 9.60
C VAL A 47 -19.27 -1.32 9.45
N PHE A 48 -19.76 -1.18 8.22
CA PHE A 48 -21.05 -0.53 7.96
C PHE A 48 -22.16 -1.58 7.93
N THR A 49 -23.19 -1.41 8.76
CA THR A 49 -24.41 -2.19 8.64
C THR A 49 -25.21 -1.71 7.42
N THR A 50 -26.09 -2.56 6.88
CA THR A 50 -26.95 -2.20 5.75
C THR A 50 -27.80 -0.96 6.04
N LYS A 51 -28.26 -0.80 7.29
CA LYS A 51 -29.03 0.37 7.74
C LYS A 51 -28.21 1.66 7.71
N ASP A 52 -26.94 1.61 8.11
CA ASP A 52 -26.07 2.78 8.09
C ASP A 52 -25.77 3.23 6.65
N ALA A 53 -25.61 2.27 5.73
CA ALA A 53 -25.43 2.55 4.31
C ALA A 53 -26.66 3.21 3.68
N GLU A 54 -27.87 2.72 3.99
CA GLU A 54 -29.12 3.32 3.52
C GLU A 54 -29.33 4.74 4.06
N SER A 55 -29.07 4.95 5.35
CA SER A 55 -29.17 6.27 5.99
C SER A 55 -28.20 7.28 5.36
N PHE A 56 -26.93 6.88 5.17
CA PHE A 56 -25.92 7.71 4.54
C PHE A 56 -26.26 8.05 3.08
N ASN A 57 -26.75 7.07 2.31
CA ASN A 57 -27.17 7.30 0.94
C ASN A 57 -28.36 8.27 0.88
N LYS A 58 -29.36 8.11 1.76
CA LYS A 58 -30.52 9.01 1.83
C LYS A 58 -30.10 10.44 2.18
N HIS A 59 -29.20 10.61 3.14
CA HIS A 59 -28.68 11.92 3.54
C HIS A 59 -27.88 12.58 2.40
N THR A 60 -27.08 11.79 1.67
CA THR A 60 -26.32 12.28 0.51
C THR A 60 -27.25 12.75 -0.62
N GLN A 61 -28.36 12.04 -0.86
CA GLN A 61 -29.35 12.42 -1.87
C GLN A 61 -30.07 13.73 -1.52
N ILE A 62 -30.38 13.95 -0.23
CA ILE A 62 -30.98 15.20 0.25
C ILE A 62 -30.01 16.36 0.00
N MET A 63 -28.76 16.22 0.46
CA MET A 63 -27.71 17.23 0.27
C MET A 63 -27.50 17.57 -1.21
N ARG A 64 -27.50 16.58 -2.11
CA ARG A 64 -27.36 16.82 -3.55
C ARG A 64 -28.55 17.59 -4.13
N LYS A 65 -29.78 17.27 -3.70
CA LYS A 65 -30.98 17.99 -4.13
C LYS A 65 -31.00 19.43 -3.62
N GLU A 66 -30.43 19.69 -2.45
CA GLU A 66 -30.28 21.06 -1.94
C GLU A 66 -29.29 21.86 -2.78
N TRP A 67 -28.18 21.26 -3.20
CA TRP A 67 -27.18 21.90 -4.07
C TRP A 67 -27.66 22.14 -5.50
N GLU A 68 -28.52 21.28 -6.04
CA GLU A 68 -29.11 21.47 -7.38
C GLU A 68 -30.22 22.53 -7.40
N ASN A 69 -30.76 22.90 -6.24
CA ASN A 69 -31.81 23.92 -6.09
C ASN A 69 -31.27 25.30 -5.67
N THR A 70 -29.95 25.49 -5.64
CA THR A 70 -29.27 26.78 -5.46
C THR A 70 -28.62 27.25 -6.74
#